data_AF-A0A1F8U2C6-F1
#
_entry.id   AF-A0A1F8U2C6-F1
#
_cell.length_a   1.000
_cell.length_b   1.000
_cell.length_c   1.000
_cell.angle_alpha   90.00
_cell.angle_beta   90.00
_cell.angle_gamma   90.00
#
_symmetry.space_group_name_H-M   'P 1'
#
loop_
_entity.id
_entity.type
_entity.pdbx_description
1 polymer ?
#
loop_
_entity_poly.entity_id
_entity_poly.type
_entity_poly.pdbx_seq_one_letter_code
_entity_poly.pdbx_strand_id
1 'polypeptide(L)'
;MYQILMISSLYIVFKLCDWIIEEVEEWKVKRNILSNPILRYEYYKGSYTARKMKKLKRMPYNEYLKTQHWELAQSAVLKRDKNKCADCGCSKKEKPLEVHHITYIRRGKEKLEDLMTLCKDCHKERHFISNVFE
;
A
#
# COMPACT_ATOMS: atom_id res chain seq x y z
N MET A 1 33.56 44.47 10.92
CA MET A 1 32.84 43.65 11.94
C MET A 1 31.35 43.55 11.64
N TYR A 2 30.61 44.66 11.54
CA TYR A 2 29.17 44.66 11.20
C TYR A 2 28.83 44.01 9.83
N GLN A 3 29.63 44.25 8.79
CA GLN A 3 29.40 43.63 7.47
C GLN A 3 29.52 42.10 7.50
N ILE A 4 30.43 41.54 8.30
CA ILE A 4 30.62 40.09 8.42
C ILE A 4 29.45 39.46 9.19
N LEU A 5 28.97 40.12 10.24
CA LEU A 5 27.78 39.69 10.99
C LEU A 5 26.50 39.75 10.14
N MET A 6 26.38 40.76 9.28
CA MET A 6 25.29 40.88 8.30
C MET A 6 25.30 39.74 7.27
N ILE A 7 26.46 39.46 6.67
CA ILE A 7 26.60 38.42 5.63
C ILE A 7 26.35 37.02 6.21
N SER A 8 26.88 36.74 7.41
CA SER A 8 26.64 35.46 8.10
C SER A 8 25.17 35.28 8.52
N SER A 9 24.51 36.34 8.98
CA SER A 9 23.07 36.32 9.27
C SER A 9 22.23 36.02 8.03
N LEU A 10 22.50 36.71 6.91
CA LEU A 10 21.81 36.46 5.63
C LEU A 10 22.04 35.05 5.11
N TYR A 11 23.25 34.52 5.25
CA TYR A 11 23.58 33.14 4.87
C TYR A 11 22.79 32.11 5.70
N ILE A 12 22.68 32.32 7.02
CA ILE A 12 21.87 31.46 7.90
C ILE A 12 20.40 31.50 7.48
N VAL A 13 19.84 32.69 7.23
CA VAL A 13 18.46 32.83 6.77
C VAL A 13 18.25 32.10 5.44
N PHE A 14 19.16 32.27 4.48
CA PHE A 14 19.09 31.59 3.19
C PHE A 14 19.14 30.06 3.34
N LYS A 15 20.05 29.54 4.16
CA LYS A 15 20.15 28.10 4.45
C LYS A 15 18.92 27.53 5.15
N LEU A 16 18.31 28.28 6.06
CA LEU A 16 17.07 27.87 6.71
C LEU A 16 15.91 27.86 5.71
N CYS A 17 15.84 28.84 4.81
CA CYS A 17 14.84 28.85 3.74
C CYS A 17 15.00 27.65 2.80
N ASP A 18 16.22 27.35 2.34
CA ASP A 18 16.49 26.18 1.49
C ASP A 18 16.06 24.89 2.17
N TRP A 19 16.45 24.68 3.44
CA TRP A 19 16.06 23.49 4.21
C TRP A 19 14.54 23.37 4.38
N ILE A 20 13.84 24.48 4.67
CA ILE A 20 12.38 24.48 4.77
C ILE A 20 11.73 24.14 3.42
N ILE A 21 12.28 24.65 2.31
CA ILE A 21 11.77 24.36 0.95
C ILE A 21 11.93 22.87 0.65
N GLU A 22 13.12 22.30 0.88
CA GLU A 22 13.40 20.87 0.69
C GLU A 22 12.41 20.01 1.50
N GLU A 23 12.19 20.33 2.77
CA GLU A 23 11.25 19.57 3.60
C GLU A 23 9.80 19.69 3.13
N VAL A 24 9.40 20.86 2.66
CA VAL A 24 8.05 21.06 2.09
C VAL A 24 7.89 20.27 0.78
N GLU A 25 8.93 20.19 -0.05
CA GLU A 25 8.93 19.40 -1.28
C GLU A 25 8.86 17.90 -1.00
N GLU A 26 9.71 17.38 -0.11
CA GLU A 26 9.66 15.99 0.34
C GLU A 26 8.28 15.64 0.90
N TRP A 27 7.74 16.51 1.73
CA TRP A 27 6.42 16.34 2.31
C TRP A 27 5.33 16.30 1.22
N LYS A 28 5.41 17.17 0.19
CA LYS A 28 4.45 17.18 -0.94
C LYS A 28 4.55 15.92 -1.78
N VAL A 29 5.77 15.46 -2.07
CA VAL A 29 6.03 14.21 -2.78
C VAL A 29 5.45 13.04 -1.99
N LYS A 30 5.73 12.97 -0.69
CA LYS A 30 5.19 11.95 0.20
C LYS A 30 3.66 12.00 0.25
N ARG A 31 3.03 13.18 0.34
CA ARG A 31 1.57 13.34 0.27
C ARG A 31 1.03 12.77 -1.05
N ASN A 32 1.69 13.04 -2.17
CA ASN A 32 1.25 12.60 -3.49
C ASN A 32 1.41 11.08 -3.68
N ILE A 33 2.58 10.52 -3.33
CA ILE A 33 2.84 9.07 -3.31
C ILE A 33 1.81 8.37 -2.43
N LEU A 34 1.62 8.86 -1.21
CA LEU A 34 0.65 8.31 -0.29
C LEU A 34 -0.79 8.58 -0.73
N SER A 35 -1.09 9.39 -1.73
CA SER A 35 -2.46 9.52 -2.25
C SER A 35 -2.85 8.36 -3.18
N ASN A 36 -1.88 7.76 -3.85
CA ASN A 36 -2.08 6.61 -4.73
C ASN A 36 -2.07 5.30 -3.91
N PRO A 37 -3.14 4.49 -3.89
CA PRO A 37 -3.20 3.25 -3.10
C PRO A 37 -2.07 2.25 -3.39
N ILE A 38 -1.64 2.13 -4.65
CA ILE A 38 -0.55 1.22 -5.05
C ILE A 38 0.77 1.68 -4.44
N LEU A 39 1.12 2.95 -4.65
CA LEU A 39 2.37 3.51 -4.12
C LEU A 39 2.35 3.56 -2.58
N ARG A 40 1.20 3.86 -1.98
CA ARG A 40 0.99 3.82 -0.53
C ARG A 40 1.29 2.43 0.04
N TYR A 41 0.79 1.37 -0.60
CA TYR A 41 1.06 0.00 -0.17
C TYR A 41 2.55 -0.32 -0.23
N GLU A 42 3.21 -0.03 -1.36
CA GLU A 42 4.65 -0.30 -1.52
C GLU A 42 5.50 0.48 -0.51
N TYR A 43 5.17 1.76 -0.27
CA TYR A 43 5.85 2.59 0.73
C TYR A 43 5.77 1.98 2.14
N TYR A 44 4.56 1.67 2.60
CA TYR A 44 4.39 1.10 3.94
C TYR A 44 5.02 -0.29 4.05
N LYS A 45 4.82 -1.17 3.07
CA LYS A 45 5.42 -2.51 3.04
C LYS A 45 6.95 -2.44 3.11
N GLY A 46 7.56 -1.50 2.38
CA GLY A 46 9.02 -1.27 2.39
C GLY A 46 9.55 -0.77 3.74
N SER A 47 8.73 -0.04 4.51
CA SER A 47 9.10 0.50 5.82
C SER A 47 9.08 -0.54 6.96
N TYR A 48 8.57 -1.75 6.72
CA TYR A 48 8.33 -2.70 7.80
C TYR A 48 9.60 -3.41 8.27
N THR A 49 9.79 -3.46 9.59
CA THR A 49 10.90 -4.20 10.21
C THR A 49 10.74 -5.71 10.03
N ALA A 50 11.85 -6.46 10.04
CA ALA A 50 11.83 -7.92 9.96
C ALA A 50 10.93 -8.57 11.03
N ARG A 51 10.90 -8.00 12.25
CA ARG A 51 10.00 -8.42 13.34
C ARG A 51 8.53 -8.28 12.96
N LYS A 52 8.14 -7.13 12.39
CA LYS A 52 6.77 -6.89 11.92
C LYS A 52 6.39 -7.88 10.80
N MET A 53 7.27 -8.10 9.84
CA MET A 53 7.04 -9.08 8.76
C MET A 53 6.81 -10.49 9.30
N LYS A 54 7.65 -10.92 10.24
CA LYS A 54 7.52 -12.24 10.88
C LYS A 54 6.21 -12.38 11.66
N LYS A 55 5.75 -11.30 12.32
CA LYS A 55 4.46 -11.26 13.00
C LYS A 55 3.30 -11.41 12.01
N LEU A 56 3.27 -10.62 10.94
CA LEU A 56 2.21 -10.68 9.92
C LEU A 56 2.10 -12.08 9.29
N LYS A 57 3.25 -12.70 8.96
CA LYS A 57 3.28 -14.04 8.36
C LYS A 57 2.73 -15.14 9.28
N ARG A 58 2.97 -15.05 10.60
CA ARG A 58 2.60 -16.09 11.58
C ARG A 58 1.22 -15.88 12.21
N MET A 59 0.65 -14.69 12.07
CA MET A 59 -0.65 -14.35 12.64
C MET A 59 -1.75 -15.32 12.15
N PRO A 60 -2.78 -15.63 12.96
CA PRO A 60 -3.96 -16.32 12.47
C PRO A 60 -4.59 -15.59 11.27
N TYR A 61 -5.10 -16.32 10.29
CA TYR A 61 -5.57 -15.71 9.03
C TYR A 61 -6.67 -14.66 9.25
N ASN A 62 -7.65 -14.97 10.10
CA ASN A 62 -8.76 -14.06 10.41
C ASN A 62 -8.30 -12.76 11.10
N GLU A 63 -7.22 -12.81 11.89
CA GLU A 63 -6.63 -11.60 12.49
C GLU A 63 -5.83 -10.80 11.47
N TYR A 64 -5.12 -11.50 10.58
CA TYR A 64 -4.33 -10.88 9.52
C TYR A 64 -5.19 -10.05 8.56
N LEU A 65 -6.38 -10.55 8.22
CA LEU A 65 -7.35 -9.82 7.40
C LEU A 65 -7.86 -8.52 8.05
N LYS A 66 -7.61 -8.30 9.35
CA LYS A 66 -7.98 -7.08 10.07
C LYS A 66 -6.80 -6.10 10.20
N THR A 67 -5.62 -6.44 9.66
CA THR A 67 -4.44 -5.60 9.78
C THR A 67 -4.44 -4.46 8.77
N GLN A 68 -3.81 -3.34 9.15
CA GLN A 68 -3.55 -2.22 8.23
C GLN A 68 -2.78 -2.66 6.98
N HIS A 69 -1.86 -3.63 7.11
CA HIS A 69 -1.12 -4.18 5.97
C HIS A 69 -2.08 -4.75 4.92
N TRP A 70 -3.04 -5.56 5.37
CA TRP A 70 -4.02 -6.16 4.47
C TRP A 70 -4.97 -5.13 3.87
N GLU A 71 -5.43 -4.16 4.66
CA GLU A 71 -6.25 -3.04 4.17
C GLU A 71 -5.53 -2.26 3.05
N LEU A 72 -4.24 -1.96 3.23
CA LEU A 72 -3.43 -1.30 2.22
C LEU A 72 -3.30 -2.17 0.95
N ALA A 73 -3.02 -3.47 1.10
CA ALA A 73 -2.95 -4.40 -0.02
C ALA A 73 -4.27 -4.45 -0.79
N GLN A 74 -5.41 -4.54 -0.09
CA GLN A 74 -6.73 -4.53 -0.71
C GLN A 74 -6.97 -3.27 -1.53
N SER A 75 -6.66 -2.10 -0.95
CA SER A 75 -6.85 -0.82 -1.64
C SER A 75 -6.00 -0.71 -2.91
N ALA A 76 -4.77 -1.23 -2.89
CA ALA A 76 -3.87 -1.26 -4.03
C ALA A 76 -4.39 -2.17 -5.15
N VAL A 77 -4.85 -3.37 -4.81
CA VAL A 77 -5.39 -4.35 -5.76
C VAL A 77 -6.69 -3.85 -6.40
N LEU A 78 -7.61 -3.31 -5.60
CA LEU A 78 -8.84 -2.70 -6.11
C LEU A 78 -8.55 -1.54 -7.06
N LYS A 79 -7.53 -0.71 -6.76
CA LYS A 79 -7.10 0.38 -7.64
C LYS A 79 -6.52 -0.16 -8.95
N ARG A 80 -5.65 -1.17 -8.88
CA ARG A 80 -5.06 -1.84 -10.06
C ARG A 80 -6.15 -2.39 -10.97
N ASP A 81 -7.12 -3.09 -10.40
CA ASP A 81 -8.22 -3.76 -11.12
C ASP A 81 -9.37 -2.81 -11.47
N LYS A 82 -9.18 -1.51 -11.25
CA LYS A 82 -10.18 -0.46 -11.54
C LYS A 82 -11.55 -0.74 -10.91
N ASN A 83 -11.57 -1.35 -9.72
CA ASN A 83 -12.79 -1.79 -9.00
C ASN A 83 -13.70 -2.68 -9.86
N LYS A 84 -13.13 -3.67 -10.55
CA LYS A 84 -13.86 -4.68 -11.30
C LYS A 84 -13.42 -6.09 -10.91
N CYS A 85 -14.35 -7.02 -10.98
CA CYS A 85 -14.04 -8.44 -10.88
C CYS A 85 -13.14 -8.85 -12.05
N ALA A 86 -12.03 -9.53 -11.77
CA ALA A 86 -11.11 -10.01 -12.80
C ALA A 86 -11.70 -11.15 -13.65
N ASP A 87 -12.64 -11.94 -13.11
CA ASP A 87 -13.24 -13.06 -13.82
C ASP A 87 -14.44 -12.65 -14.69
N CYS A 88 -15.41 -11.93 -14.11
CA CYS A 88 -16.66 -11.59 -14.80
C CYS A 88 -16.77 -10.10 -15.20
N GLY A 89 -15.82 -9.25 -14.81
CA GLY A 89 -15.81 -7.84 -15.19
C GLY A 89 -16.80 -6.93 -14.45
N CYS A 90 -17.68 -7.47 -13.60
CA CYS A 90 -18.67 -6.65 -12.89
C CYS A 90 -17.97 -5.64 -11.98
N SER A 91 -18.54 -4.45 -11.89
CA SER A 91 -18.04 -3.35 -11.07
C SER A 91 -18.51 -3.44 -9.63
N LYS A 92 -17.84 -2.69 -8.75
CA LYS A 92 -18.25 -2.52 -7.35
C LYS A 92 -19.67 -1.97 -7.16
N LYS A 93 -20.23 -1.31 -8.18
CA LYS A 93 -21.62 -0.82 -8.15
C LYS A 93 -22.64 -1.95 -8.31
N GLU A 94 -22.28 -3.00 -9.03
CA GLU A 94 -23.17 -4.12 -9.34
C GLU A 94 -23.09 -5.19 -8.25
N LYS A 95 -21.87 -5.51 -7.77
CA LYS A 95 -21.66 -6.53 -6.75
C LYS A 95 -20.56 -6.12 -5.76
N PRO A 96 -20.64 -6.55 -4.49
CA PRO A 96 -19.53 -6.43 -3.56
C PRO A 96 -18.28 -7.13 -4.12
N LEU A 97 -17.16 -6.42 -4.06
CA LEU A 97 -15.85 -6.92 -4.47
C LEU A 97 -15.00 -7.25 -3.26
N GLU A 98 -14.27 -8.35 -3.36
CA GLU A 98 -13.35 -8.89 -2.37
C GLU A 98 -12.00 -9.14 -3.05
N VAL A 99 -10.92 -9.17 -2.26
CA VAL A 99 -9.59 -9.52 -2.76
C VAL A 99 -9.29 -10.96 -2.40
N HIS A 100 -9.06 -11.75 -3.44
CA HIS A 100 -8.69 -13.16 -3.37
C HIS A 100 -7.17 -13.31 -3.40
N HIS A 101 -6.65 -14.27 -2.62
CA HIS A 101 -5.25 -14.69 -2.73
C HIS A 101 -5.13 -15.77 -3.80
N ILE A 102 -4.41 -15.49 -4.89
CA ILE A 102 -4.03 -16.50 -5.88
C ILE A 102 -2.98 -17.44 -5.28
N THR A 103 -2.10 -16.90 -4.43
CA THR A 103 -1.10 -17.69 -3.72
C THR A 103 -0.85 -17.14 -2.31
N TYR A 104 -0.61 -18.04 -1.37
CA TYR A 104 -0.32 -17.70 0.03
C TYR A 104 1.18 -17.71 0.37
N ILE A 105 2.06 -18.04 -0.59
CA ILE A 105 3.52 -18.24 -0.38
C ILE A 105 4.17 -17.00 0.26
N ARG A 106 3.74 -15.81 -0.17
CA ARG A 106 4.30 -14.52 0.26
C ARG A 106 3.41 -13.78 1.26
N ARG A 107 2.61 -14.48 2.06
CA ARG A 107 1.73 -13.84 3.04
C ARG A 107 2.48 -12.85 3.95
N GLY A 108 1.97 -11.62 4.06
CA GLY A 108 2.58 -10.47 4.73
C GLY A 108 3.66 -9.75 3.93
N LYS A 109 3.98 -10.22 2.71
CA LYS A 109 4.93 -9.70 1.73
C LYS A 109 4.35 -9.78 0.31
N GLU A 110 3.04 -9.72 0.18
CA GLU A 110 2.33 -9.98 -1.07
C GLU A 110 2.81 -9.01 -2.14
N LYS A 111 3.08 -9.56 -3.31
CA LYS A 111 3.07 -8.79 -4.54
C LYS A 111 1.62 -8.60 -4.97
N LEU A 112 1.34 -7.56 -5.76
CA LEU A 112 -0.03 -7.36 -6.24
C LEU A 112 -0.46 -8.55 -7.10
N GLU A 113 0.44 -9.16 -7.86
CA GLU A 113 0.17 -10.36 -8.67
C GLU A 113 -0.22 -11.59 -7.84
N ASP A 114 0.01 -11.59 -6.53
CA ASP A 114 -0.44 -12.66 -5.63
C ASP A 114 -1.93 -12.56 -5.32
N LEU A 115 -2.56 -11.45 -5.72
CA LEU A 115 -3.88 -11.02 -5.33
C LEU A 115 -4.70 -10.63 -6.57
N MET A 116 -6.01 -10.87 -6.50
CA MET A 116 -6.95 -10.43 -7.53
C MET A 116 -8.27 -9.97 -6.93
N THR A 117 -8.88 -8.97 -7.56
CA THR A 117 -10.24 -8.53 -7.23
C THR A 117 -11.27 -9.47 -7.83
N LEU A 118 -12.17 -10.00 -7.01
CA LEU A 118 -13.30 -10.83 -7.45
C LEU A 118 -14.60 -10.31 -6.84
N CYS A 119 -15.72 -10.54 -7.52
CA CYS A 119 -17.02 -10.42 -6.85
C CYS A 119 -17.26 -11.63 -5.95
N LYS A 120 -18.19 -11.49 -5.00
CA LYS A 120 -18.52 -12.55 -4.03
C LYS A 120 -18.78 -13.92 -4.67
N ASP A 121 -19.47 -13.95 -5.81
CA ASP A 121 -19.84 -15.21 -6.49
C ASP A 121 -18.60 -15.89 -7.09
N CYS A 122 -17.81 -15.17 -7.90
CA CYS A 122 -16.56 -15.68 -8.46
C CYS A 122 -15.54 -16.03 -7.36
N HIS A 123 -15.51 -15.27 -6.26
CA HIS A 123 -14.63 -15.55 -5.13
C HIS A 123 -14.96 -16.90 -4.49
N LYS A 124 -16.24 -17.20 -4.28
CA LYS A 124 -16.70 -18.50 -3.76
C LYS A 124 -16.35 -19.65 -4.72
N GLU A 125 -16.53 -19.44 -6.01
CA GLU A 125 -16.20 -20.43 -7.04
C GLU A 125 -14.70 -20.76 -7.08
N ARG A 126 -13.83 -19.73 -6.99
CA ARG A 126 -12.37 -19.94 -6.94
C ARG A 126 -11.93 -20.74 -5.71
N HIS A 127 -12.50 -20.48 -4.53
CA HIS A 127 -12.22 -21.28 -3.33
C HIS A 127 -12.72 -22.73 -3.46
N PHE A 128 -13.84 -22.95 -4.15
CA PHE A 128 -14.31 -24.30 -4.43
C PHE A 128 -13.34 -25.05 -5.33
N ILE A 129 -12.87 -24.41 -6.41
CA ILE A 129 -11.90 -24.99 -7.34
C ILE A 129 -10.57 -25.30 -6.63
N SER A 130 -10.01 -24.37 -5.86
CA SER A 130 -8.73 -24.58 -5.18
C SER A 130 -8.76 -25.78 -4.22
N ASN A 131 -9.89 -26.02 -3.55
CA ASN A 131 -10.04 -27.14 -2.61
C ASN A 131 -10.22 -28.50 -3.29
N VAL A 132 -10.51 -28.54 -4.60
CA VAL A 132 -10.75 -29.79 -5.36
C VAL A 132 -9.47 -30.32 -6.02
N PHE A 133 -8.45 -29.47 -6.16
CA PHE A 133 -7.18 -29.79 -6.84
C PHE A 133 -5.97 -29.85 -5.89
N GLU A 134 -6.18 -29.84 -4.58
CA GLU A 134 -5.19 -30.16 -3.53
C GLU A 134 -5.38 -31.58 -3.00
#